data_AF-A0A2W6BTI8-F1
#
_entry.id   AF-A0A2W6BTI8-F1
#
_cell.length_a   1.000
_cell.length_b   1.000
_cell.length_c   1.000
_cell.angle_alpha   90.00
_cell.angle_beta   90.00
_cell.angle_gamma   90.00
#
_symmetry.space_group_name_H-M   'P 1'
#
loop_
_entity.id
_entity.type
_entity.pdbx_description
1 polymer ?
#
loop_
_entity_poly.entity_id
_entity_poly.type
_entity_poly.pdbx_seq_one_letter_code
_entity_poly.pdbx_strand_id
1 'polypeptide(L)' 'NPTQTRTVAGRRLALYFNGHKLTLVAWRTPQAVYWISNTLTDVLGNQQMLGIAASLTRAGQ' A
#
# COMPACT_ATOMS: atom_id res chain seq x y z
N ASN A 1 6.85 9.01 8.56
CA ASN A 1 7.05 9.42 7.15
C ASN A 1 7.14 8.19 6.25
N PRO A 2 6.59 8.20 5.02
CA PRO A 2 6.77 7.09 4.09
C PRO A 2 8.24 6.99 3.68
N THR A 3 8.74 5.77 3.46
CA THR A 3 10.07 5.55 2.89
C THR A 3 10.11 5.98 1.43
N GLN A 4 9.03 5.73 0.70
CA GLN A 4 8.88 6.09 -0.71
C GLN A 4 7.43 6.44 -1.03
N THR A 5 7.22 7.28 -2.04
CA THR A 5 5.90 7.48 -2.65
C THR A 5 5.95 7.08 -4.12
N ARG A 6 4.93 6.37 -4.60
CA ARG A 6 4.86 5.93 -5.99
C ARG A 6 3.45 6.03 -6.54
N THR A 7 3.33 6.45 -7.80
CA THR A 7 2.05 6.41 -8.52
C THR A 7 1.88 5.06 -9.20
N VAL A 8 0.78 4.35 -8.90
CA VAL A 8 0.43 3.07 -9.50
C VAL A 8 -1.06 3.12 -9.85
N ALA A 9 -1.42 2.82 -11.10
CA ALA A 9 -2.81 2.87 -11.59
C ALA A 9 -3.53 4.20 -11.23
N GLY A 10 -2.84 5.34 -11.40
CA GLY A 10 -3.39 6.66 -11.09
C GLY A 10 -3.47 7.01 -9.59
N ARG A 11 -3.04 6.12 -8.69
CA ARG A 11 -3.08 6.33 -7.24
C ARG A 11 -1.69 6.61 -6.68
N ARG A 12 -1.59 7.67 -5.89
CA ARG A 12 -0.38 8.02 -5.16
C ARG A 12 -0.30 7.19 -3.87
N LEU A 13 0.54 6.17 -3.88
CA LEU A 13 0.74 5.22 -2.78
C LEU A 13 1.93 5.62 -1.92
N ALA A 14 1.74 5.61 -0.61
CA ALA A 14 2.79 5.73 0.40
C ALA A 14 3.31 4.33 0.76
N LEU A 15 4.59 4.10 0.55
CA LEU A 15 5.26 2.82 0.75
C LEU A 15 6.17 2.90 1.97
N TYR A 16 6.08 1.90 2.83
CA TYR A 16 6.90 1.78 4.04
C TYR A 16 7.68 0.47 3.97
N PHE A 17 9.00 0.60 3.95
CA PHE A 17 9.89 -0.55 3.85
C PHE A 17 10.59 -0.81 5.19
N ASN A 18 10.84 -2.09 5.47
CA ASN A 18 11.80 -2.54 6.46
C ASN A 18 12.95 -3.23 5.71
N GLY A 19 14.08 -2.54 5.56
CA GLY A 19 15.12 -2.93 4.61
C GLY A 19 14.59 -2.93 3.17
N HIS A 20 14.73 -4.05 2.44
CA HIS A 20 14.23 -4.20 1.07
C HIS A 20 12.76 -4.65 0.98
N LYS A 21 12.13 -4.94 2.13
CA LYS A 21 10.79 -5.53 2.20
C LYS A 21 9.73 -4.46 2.39
N LEU A 22 8.70 -4.47 1.55
CA LEU A 22 7.53 -3.62 1.70
C LEU A 22 6.62 -4.19 2.80
N THR A 23 6.39 -3.46 3.88
CA THR A 23 5.61 -3.94 5.03
C THR A 23 4.24 -3.27 5.12
N LEU A 24 4.12 -2.04 4.64
CA LEU A 24 2.87 -1.29 4.63
C LEU A 24 2.76 -0.49 3.33
N VAL A 25 1.58 -0.54 2.73
CA VAL A 25 1.17 0.35 1.64
C VAL A 25 -0.07 1.10 2.09
N ALA A 26 -0.05 2.43 1.96
CA ALA A 26 -1.18 3.28 2.29
C ALA A 26 -1.58 4.15 1.09
N TRP A 27 -2.88 4.22 0.85
CA TRP A 27 -3.48 5.16 -0.08
C TRP A 27 -4.34 6.16 0.70
N ARG A 28 -3.98 7.44 0.58
CA ARG A 28 -4.66 8.54 1.27
C ARG A 28 -5.59 9.26 0.31
N THR A 29 -6.81 9.51 0.76
CA THR A 29 -7.81 10.34 0.08
C THR A 29 -8.26 11.44 1.05
N PRO A 30 -8.97 12.49 0.57
CA PRO A 30 -9.51 13.52 1.46
C PRO A 30 -10.47 12.98 2.55
N GLN A 31 -11.08 11.81 2.33
CA GLN A 31 -12.13 11.27 3.21
C GLN A 31 -11.68 10.10 4.07
N ALA A 32 -10.65 9.36 3.65
CA ALA A 32 -10.20 8.15 4.34
C ALA A 32 -8.78 7.76 3.92
N VAL A 33 -8.16 6.93 4.76
CA VAL A 33 -6.90 6.24 4.46
C VAL A 33 -7.17 4.75 4.36
N TYR A 34 -6.80 4.15 3.24
CA TYR A 34 -6.87 2.70 3.02
C TYR A 34 -5.46 2.14 3.10
N TRP A 35 -5.25 1.02 3.78
CA TRP A 35 -3.91 0.44 3.94
C TRP A 35 -3.90 -1.08 3.91
N ILE A 36 -2.76 -1.62 3.52
CA ILE A 36 -2.44 -3.05 3.54
C ILE A 36 -1.15 -3.21 4.31
N SER A 37 -1.18 -4.01 5.38
CA SER A 37 0.02 -4.41 6.13
C SER A 37 0.32 -5.89 5.89
N ASN A 38 1.56 -6.20 5.58
CA ASN A 38 2.07 -7.57 5.54
C ASN A 38 2.69 -7.91 6.90
N THR A 39 2.22 -8.99 7.52
CA THR A 39 2.68 -9.44 8.84
C THR A 39 3.92 -10.35 8.72
N LEU A 40 4.44 -10.84 9.84
CA LEU A 40 5.74 -11.52 9.91
C LEU A 40 5.86 -12.79 9.06
N THR A 41 4.75 -13.46 8.74
CA THR A 41 4.75 -14.66 7.88
C THR A 41 5.05 -14.35 6.40
N ASP A 42 5.05 -13.08 6.02
CA ASP A 42 5.65 -12.57 4.78
C ASP A 42 5.21 -13.25 3.48
N VAL A 43 3.95 -13.67 3.42
CA VAL A 43 3.45 -14.46 2.27
C VAL A 43 3.21 -13.60 1.02
N LEU A 44 3.25 -12.27 1.13
CA LEU A 44 2.98 -11.34 0.03
C LEU A 44 4.24 -10.63 -0.44
N GLY A 45 4.61 -10.82 -1.71
CA GLY A 45 5.70 -10.08 -2.33
C GLY A 45 5.34 -8.61 -2.61
N ASN A 46 6.36 -7.76 -2.79
CA ASN A 46 6.19 -6.31 -3.02
C ASN A 46 5.21 -5.98 -4.16
N GLN A 47 5.26 -6.73 -5.28
CA GLN A 47 4.36 -6.49 -6.43
C GLN A 47 2.91 -6.85 -6.11
N GLN A 48 2.67 -7.91 -5.34
CA GLN A 48 1.31 -8.29 -4.93
C GLN A 48 0.72 -7.22 -4.00
N MET A 49 1.49 -6.73 -3.05
CA MET A 49 1.05 -5.63 -2.19
C MET A 49 0.68 -4.38 -2.98
N LEU A 50 1.47 -4.02 -4.00
CA LEU A 50 1.15 -2.90 -4.89
C LEU A 50 -0.11 -3.15 -5.71
N GLY A 51 -0.31 -4.37 -6.20
CA GLY A 51 -1.51 -4.77 -6.95
C GLY A 51 -2.78 -4.64 -6.10
N ILE A 52 -2.76 -5.17 -4.87
CA ILE A 52 -3.90 -5.07 -3.94
C ILE A 52 -4.14 -3.59 -3.59
N ALA A 53 -3.10 -2.80 -3.34
CA ALA A 53 -3.25 -1.37 -3.03
C ALA A 53 -3.86 -0.59 -4.21
N ALA A 54 -3.45 -0.93 -5.42
CA ALA A 54 -3.98 -0.37 -6.65
C ALA A 54 -5.42 -0.79 -6.95
N SER A 55 -5.94 -1.86 -6.32
CA SER A 55 -7.32 -2.31 -6.48
C SER A 55 -8.27 -1.83 -5.37
N LEU A 56 -7.76 -1.34 -4.22
CA LEU A 56 -8.59 -0.87 -3.10
C LEU A 56 -9.69 0.10 -3.55
N THR A 57 -10.92 -0.11 -3.14
CA THR A 57 -12.03 0.83 -3.38
C THR A 57 -12.46 1.44 -2.06
N ARG A 58 -13.29 2.48 -2.12
CA ARG A 58 -13.92 3.01 -0.90
C ARG A 58 -14.88 1.95 -0.35
N ALA A 59 -14.70 1.59 0.91
CA ALA A 59 -15.66 0.76 1.63
C ALA A 59 -17.04 1.46 1.68
N GLY A 60 -18.09 0.77 1.22
CA GLY A 60 -19.45 1.31 1.11
C GLY A 60 -19.83 1.87 -0.27
N GLN A 61 -19.05 1.58 -1.31
CA GLN A 61 -19.46 1.71 -2.71
C GLN A 61 -19.88 0.37 -3.29
#